data_AF-A0A5K3FPK6-F1
#
_entry.id   AF-A0A5K3FPK6-F1
#
_cell.length_a   1.000
_cell.length_b   1.000
_cell.length_c   1.000
_cell.angle_alpha   90.00
_cell.angle_beta   90.00
_cell.angle_gamma   90.00
#
_symmetry.space_group_name_H-M   'P 1'
#
loop_
_entity.id
_entity.type
_entity.pdbx_description
1 polymer ?
#
loop_
_entity_poly.entity_id
_entity_poly.type
_entity_poly.pdbx_seq_one_letter_code
_entity_poly.pdbx_strand_id
1 'polypeptide(L)'
;MFILRNSRRLSAEENVLYKTKLCTYYERQGSCILGESCQFAHGINELRQPQDHPRYRTKDCMEFTIMGLCRFGDKCIFIHK
;
A
#
# COMPACT_ATOMS: atom_id res chain seq x y z
N MET A 1 -14.88 -15.61 -4.36
CA MET A 1 -15.25 -14.95 -3.09
C MET A 1 -14.64 -13.56 -3.10
N PHE A 2 -15.48 -12.56 -3.31
CA PHE A 2 -15.10 -11.23 -3.77
C PHE A 2 -14.36 -10.46 -2.66
N ILE A 3 -13.20 -9.87 -2.99
CA ILE A 3 -12.68 -8.76 -2.21
C ILE A 3 -13.81 -7.72 -2.22
N LEU A 4 -14.50 -7.53 -1.10
CA LEU A 4 -15.28 -6.31 -0.88
C LEU A 4 -14.25 -5.18 -0.85
N ARG A 5 -13.88 -4.66 -2.03
CA ARG A 5 -13.24 -3.37 -2.17
C ARG A 5 -14.28 -2.37 -1.72
N ASN A 6 -14.34 -2.14 -0.42
CA ASN A 6 -15.08 -1.03 0.15
C ASN A 6 -14.51 0.22 -0.51
N SER A 7 -15.30 0.87 -1.37
CA SER A 7 -14.89 2.01 -2.21
C SER A 7 -14.65 3.31 -1.43
N ARG A 8 -14.23 3.22 -0.16
CA ARG A 8 -13.81 4.36 0.65
C ARG A 8 -12.33 4.61 0.37
N ARG A 9 -12.02 5.79 -0.18
CA ARG A 9 -10.63 6.26 -0.27
C ARG A 9 -10.10 6.38 1.17
N LEU A 10 -9.13 5.54 1.51
CA LEU A 10 -8.44 5.61 2.80
C LEU A 10 -7.62 6.90 2.87
N SER A 11 -7.62 7.54 4.04
CA SER A 11 -6.73 8.67 4.32
C SER A 11 -5.26 8.24 4.31
N ALA A 12 -4.34 9.21 4.25
CA ALA A 12 -2.90 8.95 4.26
C ALA A 12 -2.43 8.20 5.52
N GLU A 13 -3.12 8.38 6.65
CA GLU A 13 -2.81 7.77 7.96
C GLU A 13 -3.40 6.36 8.14
N GLU A 14 -4.35 5.98 7.28
CA GLU A 14 -4.98 4.67 7.34
C GLU A 14 -4.43 3.70 6.29
N ASN A 15 -3.85 4.26 5.23
CA ASN A 15 -3.32 3.48 4.12
C ASN A 15 -1.84 3.14 4.34
N VAL A 16 -1.59 1.92 4.79
CA VAL A 16 -0.23 1.33 4.94
C VAL A 16 0.62 1.45 3.66
N LEU A 17 -0.02 1.51 2.49
CA LEU A 17 0.66 1.62 1.20
C LEU A 17 0.85 3.07 0.72
N TYR A 18 0.46 4.08 1.51
CA TYR A 18 0.58 5.49 1.13
C TYR A 18 2.03 5.87 0.87
N LYS A 19 2.28 6.37 -0.34
CA LYS A 19 3.60 6.79 -0.84
C LYS A 19 4.68 5.72 -0.70
N THR A 20 4.31 4.44 -0.77
CA THR A 20 5.28 3.32 -0.71
C THR A 20 5.85 2.92 -2.07
N LYS A 21 5.35 3.54 -3.14
CA LYS A 21 5.83 3.36 -4.52
C LYS A 21 5.89 4.71 -5.21
N LEU A 22 6.80 4.84 -6.17
CA LEU A 22 6.92 6.04 -7.00
C LEU A 22 5.71 6.20 -7.93
N CYS A 23 5.32 7.45 -8.14
CA CYS A 23 4.30 7.84 -9.09
C CYS A 23 4.89 7.79 -10.51
N THR A 24 4.46 6.81 -11.30
CA THR A 24 4.95 6.64 -12.68
C THR A 24 4.62 7.82 -13.59
N TYR A 25 3.52 8.53 -13.33
CA TYR A 25 3.13 9.71 -14.11
C TYR A 25 4.08 10.88 -13.85
N TYR A 26 4.34 11.15 -12.57
CA TYR A 26 5.28 12.19 -12.15
C TYR A 26 6.70 11.86 -12.62
N GLU A 27 7.14 10.60 -12.48
CA GLU A 27 8.45 10.15 -12.95
C GLU A 27 8.64 10.36 -14.46
N ARG A 28 7.60 10.12 -15.27
CA ARG A 28 7.69 10.23 -16.73
C ARG A 28 7.48 11.63 -17.28
N GLN A 29 6.57 12.41 -16.67
CA GLN A 29 6.14 13.71 -17.20
C GLN A 29 6.61 14.91 -16.36
N GLY A 30 7.25 14.65 -15.20
CA GLY A 30 7.60 15.68 -14.23
C GLY A 30 6.41 16.29 -13.49
N SER A 31 5.17 15.85 -13.79
CA SER A 31 3.95 16.36 -13.18
C SER A 31 2.91 15.26 -12.99
N CYS A 32 2.04 15.43 -12.00
CA CYS A 32 0.96 14.51 -11.71
C CYS A 32 -0.35 15.29 -11.55
N ILE A 33 -1.39 14.84 -12.24
CA ILE A 33 -2.73 15.44 -12.18
C ILE A 33 -3.35 15.39 -10.78
N LEU A 34 -2.90 14.48 -9.91
CA LEU A 34 -3.39 14.33 -8.55
C LEU A 34 -2.72 15.29 -7.56
N GLY A 35 -1.64 15.97 -7.96
CA GLY A 35 -0.89 16.88 -7.09
C GLY A 35 -0.54 16.22 -5.74
N GLU A 36 -0.73 16.96 -4.65
CA GLU A 36 -0.44 16.48 -3.29
C GLU A 36 -1.37 15.35 -2.81
N SER A 37 -2.52 15.18 -3.46
CA SER A 37 -3.45 14.07 -3.18
C SER A 37 -3.01 12.74 -3.81
N CYS A 38 -1.87 12.72 -4.53
CA CYS A 38 -1.30 11.51 -5.07
C CYS A 38 -0.95 10.52 -3.94
N GLN A 39 -1.47 9.29 -4.05
CA GLN A 39 -1.15 8.21 -3.10
C GLN A 39 0.23 7.59 -3.35
N PHE A 40 0.90 7.98 -4.43
CA PHE A 40 2.24 7.54 -4.80
C PHE A 40 3.25 8.67 -4.56
N ALA A 41 4.50 8.32 -4.32
CA ALA A 41 5.56 9.26 -4.05
C ALA A 41 6.01 9.98 -5.34
N HIS A 42 6.13 11.30 -5.33
CA HIS A 42 6.69 12.09 -6.42
C HIS A 42 8.23 12.13 -6.43
N GLY A 43 8.88 11.36 -5.55
CA GLY A 43 10.32 11.22 -5.52
C GLY A 43 10.75 10.43 -4.31
N ILE A 44 12.06 10.23 -4.18
CA ILE A 44 12.65 9.46 -3.07
C ILE A 44 12.37 10.15 -1.73
N ASN A 45 12.31 11.48 -1.70
CA ASN A 45 12.00 12.26 -0.49
C ASN A 45 10.58 12.01 0.05
N GLU A 46 9.65 11.60 -0.83
CA GLU A 46 8.29 11.29 -0.45
C GLU A 46 8.06 9.79 -0.22
N LEU A 47 9.02 8.94 -0.59
CA LEU A 47 8.90 7.49 -0.58
C LEU A 47 8.99 6.98 0.86
N ARG A 48 7.96 6.26 1.29
CA ARG A 48 7.82 5.69 2.64
C ARG A 48 7.99 4.19 2.62
N GLN A 49 8.46 3.62 3.73
CA GLN A 49 8.49 2.18 3.89
C GLN A 49 7.19 1.72 4.57
N PRO A 50 6.49 0.69 4.05
CA PRO A 50 5.26 0.19 4.67
C PRO A 50 5.44 -0.17 6.16
N GLN A 51 6.64 -0.64 6.53
CA GLN A 51 6.99 -1.07 7.89
C GLN A 51 6.93 0.04 8.94
N ASP A 52 7.07 1.30 8.54
CA ASP A 52 7.02 2.44 9.45
C ASP A 52 5.57 2.81 9.81
N HIS A 53 4.58 2.23 9.11
CA HIS A 53 3.19 2.53 9.35
C HIS A 53 2.65 1.76 10.58
N PRO A 54 1.95 2.41 11.53
CA PRO A 54 1.45 1.76 12.76
C PRO A 54 0.53 0.56 12.53
N ARG A 55 -0.09 0.48 11.34
CA ARG A 55 -1.00 -0.61 10.94
C ARG A 55 -0.33 -1.72 10.13
N TYR A 56 0.98 -1.64 9.87
CA TYR A 56 1.71 -2.67 9.15
C TYR A 56 1.75 -3.98 9.95
N ARG A 57 1.39 -5.10 9.30
CA ARG A 57 1.36 -6.44 9.89
C ARG A 57 0.67 -6.47 11.26
N THR A 58 -0.48 -5.80 11.37
CA THR A 58 -1.32 -5.82 12.58
C THR A 58 -2.49 -6.81 12.51
N LYS A 59 -2.85 -7.26 11.30
CA LYS A 59 -3.93 -8.21 11.06
C LYS A 59 -3.40 -9.45 10.36
N ASP A 60 -4.02 -10.59 10.60
CA ASP A 60 -3.67 -11.86 10.00
C ASP A 60 -4.05 -11.89 8.51
N CYS A 61 -3.19 -12.50 7.68
CA CYS A 61 -3.46 -12.73 6.27
C CYS A 61 -4.35 -13.96 6.13
N MET A 62 -5.65 -13.74 5.93
CA MET A 62 -6.61 -14.84 5.81
C MET A 62 -6.25 -15.83 4.70
N GLU A 63 -5.71 -15.37 3.57
CA GLU A 63 -5.31 -16.26 2.47
C GLU A 63 -4.18 -17.21 2.90
N PHE A 64 -3.17 -16.69 3.61
CA PHE A 64 -2.10 -17.51 4.18
C PHE A 64 -2.63 -18.44 5.29
N THR A 65 -3.45 -17.94 6.20
CA THR A 65 -4.02 -18.75 7.30
C THR A 65 -4.87 -19.91 6.79
N ILE A 66 -5.57 -19.74 5.66
CA ILE A 66 -6.44 -20.77 5.10
C ILE A 66 -5.66 -21.75 4.20
N MET A 67 -4.80 -21.23 3.32
CA MET A 67 -4.18 -22.03 2.25
C MET A 67 -2.70 -22.35 2.50
N GLY A 68 -2.06 -21.73 3.49
CA GLY A 68 -0.61 -21.74 3.67
C GLY A 68 0.16 -21.00 2.57
N LEU A 69 -0.55 -20.34 1.65
CA LEU A 69 0.01 -19.67 0.47
C LEU A 69 -0.58 -18.27 0.37
N CYS A 70 0.29 -17.27 0.19
CA CYS A 70 -0.13 -15.90 -0.08
C CYS A 70 0.51 -15.42 -1.37
N ARG A 71 -0.30 -14.94 -2.32
CA ARG A 71 0.17 -14.38 -3.59
C ARG A 71 1.11 -13.17 -3.44
N PHE A 72 1.09 -12.51 -2.29
CA PHE A 72 1.94 -11.37 -1.99
C PHE A 72 3.28 -11.75 -1.35
N GLY A 73 3.43 -12.99 -0.88
CA GLY A 73 4.66 -13.48 -0.22
C GLY A 73 5.16 -12.53 0.88
N ASP A 74 6.46 -12.27 0.91
CA ASP A 74 7.08 -11.40 1.92
C ASP A 74 6.62 -9.93 1.84
N LYS A 75 6.06 -9.52 0.70
CA LYS A 75 5.49 -8.17 0.50
C LYS A 75 4.09 -8.04 1.10
N CYS A 76 3.53 -9.11 1.65
CA CYS A 76 2.26 -9.06 2.34
C CYS A 76 2.35 -8.09 3.54
N ILE A 77 1.39 -7.16 3.60
CA ILE A 77 1.26 -6.19 4.69
C ILE A 77 0.52 -6.77 5.91
N PHE A 78 0.13 -8.05 5.84
CA PHE A 78 -0.58 -8.78 6.87
C PHE A 78 0.33 -9.87 7.46
N ILE A 79 -0.01 -10.37 8.64
CA ILE A 79 0.77 -11.38 9.37
C ILE A 79 0.56 -12.74 8.71
N HIS A 80 1.65 -13.46 8.44
CA HIS A 80 1.66 -14.88 8.09
C HIS A 80 2.08 -15.66 9.36
N LYS A 81 1.22 -16.56 9.84
CA LYS A 81 1.49 -17.45 10.99
C LYS A 81 1.52 -18.89 10.51
#